data_AF-A0A1J5RGM2-F1
#
_entry.id   AF-A0A1J5RGM2-F1
#
_cell.length_a   1.000
_cell.length_b   1.000
_cell.length_c   1.000
_cell.angle_alpha   90.00
_cell.angle_beta   90.00
_cell.angle_gamma   90.00
#
_symmetry.space_group_name_H-M   'P 1'
#
loop_
_entity.id
_entity.type
_entity.pdbx_description
1 polymer ?
#
loop_
_entity_poly.entity_id
_entity_poly.type
_entity_poly.pdbx_seq_one_letter_code
_entity_poly.pdbx_strand_id
1 'polypeptide(L)'
;MVDALTETMRKYQLSSAHVLFPDEDSANVLKQAGWLQRHGVQFRWQNEHFTDFNHFLSTLSHEKRKKIRQERKKVDASGVICKRIKGPDITTEQWDFFSQCYENTYIEHRSTPYLTPAFFKQIGRSMSQNILLIIAYLDNTPIASALNIYHQTTLYGRYWGALQYVPNLHFELCYYQAQEFCIAENIQFFEGGAQGEHKLARGFKPRPTCSFHKIAHPDFAYAIENFVARESRDIAAYTNELEERVPFKAVEIKLQQA
;
A
#
# COMPACT_ATOMS: atom_id res chain seq x y z
N MET A 1 -11.10 24.29 -10.35
CA MET A 1 -11.42 22.86 -10.16
C MET A 1 -12.81 22.66 -9.57
N VAL A 2 -13.10 23.18 -8.37
CA VAL A 2 -14.38 22.98 -7.66
C VAL A 2 -15.59 23.39 -8.50
N ASP A 3 -15.55 24.57 -9.13
CA ASP A 3 -16.66 25.06 -9.95
C ASP A 3 -16.94 24.13 -11.12
N ALA A 4 -15.89 23.71 -11.84
CA ALA A 4 -16.00 22.77 -12.96
C ALA A 4 -16.59 21.42 -12.54
N LEU A 5 -16.16 20.85 -11.40
CA LEU A 5 -16.73 19.61 -10.88
C LEU A 5 -18.20 19.78 -10.50
N THR A 6 -18.55 20.89 -9.82
CA THR A 6 -19.91 21.17 -9.36
C THR A 6 -20.86 21.45 -10.54
N GLU A 7 -20.39 22.19 -11.55
CA GLU A 7 -21.12 22.43 -12.79
C GLU A 7 -21.32 21.14 -13.58
N THR A 8 -20.30 20.29 -13.70
CA THR A 8 -20.40 18.97 -14.33
C THR A 8 -21.44 18.12 -13.61
N MET A 9 -21.40 18.08 -12.28
CA MET A 9 -22.39 17.39 -11.46
C MET A 9 -23.82 17.84 -11.78
N ARG A 10 -24.06 19.16 -11.85
CA ARG A 10 -25.37 19.73 -12.17
C ARG A 10 -25.79 19.43 -13.62
N LYS A 11 -24.89 19.66 -14.58
CA LYS A 11 -25.14 19.50 -16.02
C LYS A 11 -25.53 18.07 -16.37
N TYR A 12 -24.86 17.09 -15.78
CA TYR A 12 -25.09 15.67 -16.04
C TYR A 12 -25.95 14.98 -14.96
N GLN A 13 -26.55 15.75 -14.04
CA GLN A 13 -27.40 15.23 -12.95
C GLN A 13 -26.73 14.09 -12.15
N LEU A 14 -25.42 14.22 -11.90
CA LEU A 14 -24.67 13.23 -11.15
C LEU A 14 -25.03 13.29 -9.66
N SER A 15 -25.14 12.13 -9.02
CA SER A 15 -25.53 12.01 -7.61
C SER A 15 -24.44 12.50 -6.65
N SER A 16 -23.18 12.42 -7.06
CA SER A 16 -22.05 12.86 -6.23
C SER A 16 -20.79 13.12 -7.05
N ALA A 17 -19.84 13.81 -6.41
CA ALA A 17 -18.46 13.94 -6.87
C ALA A 17 -17.52 13.69 -5.68
N HIS A 18 -16.40 13.03 -5.96
CA HIS A 18 -15.44 12.60 -4.94
C HIS A 18 -14.02 12.91 -5.39
N VAL A 19 -13.26 13.57 -4.52
CA VAL A 19 -11.83 13.81 -4.70
C VAL A 19 -11.11 13.03 -3.60
N LEU A 20 -10.32 12.04 -4.00
CA LEU A 20 -9.58 11.18 -3.07
C LEU A 20 -8.10 11.61 -3.05
N PHE A 21 -7.53 11.69 -1.86
CA PHE A 21 -6.10 11.99 -1.64
C PHE A 21 -5.61 13.28 -2.34
N PRO A 22 -6.34 14.41 -2.24
CA PRO A 22 -5.87 15.66 -2.84
C PRO A 22 -4.56 16.13 -2.20
N ASP A 23 -3.78 16.89 -2.96
CA ASP A 23 -2.72 17.74 -2.39
C ASP A 23 -3.29 18.81 -1.46
N GLU A 24 -2.41 19.47 -0.69
CA GLU A 24 -2.81 20.43 0.35
C GLU A 24 -3.58 21.63 -0.24
N ASP A 25 -3.16 22.15 -1.39
CA ASP A 25 -3.80 23.29 -2.04
C ASP A 25 -5.22 22.93 -2.49
N SER A 26 -5.37 21.77 -3.15
CA SER A 26 -6.65 21.23 -3.58
C SER A 26 -7.57 20.95 -2.40
N ALA A 27 -7.04 20.37 -1.31
CA ALA A 27 -7.78 20.12 -0.09
C ALA A 27 -8.31 21.41 0.54
N ASN A 28 -7.48 22.45 0.60
CA ASN A 28 -7.87 23.76 1.14
C ASN A 28 -9.02 24.38 0.35
N VAL A 29 -8.95 24.35 -0.99
CA VAL A 29 -10.01 24.88 -1.85
C VAL A 29 -11.31 24.06 -1.72
N LEU A 30 -11.22 22.73 -1.66
CA LEU A 30 -12.39 21.86 -1.46
C LEU A 30 -13.07 22.09 -0.11
N LYS A 31 -12.26 22.28 0.95
CA LYS A 31 -12.74 22.60 2.29
C LYS A 31 -13.46 23.95 2.33
N GLN A 32 -12.89 24.99 1.72
CA GLN A 32 -13.51 26.31 1.63
C GLN A 32 -14.84 26.27 0.86
N ALA A 33 -14.95 25.38 -0.12
CA ALA A 33 -16.19 25.14 -0.87
C ALA A 33 -17.26 24.33 -0.11
N GLY A 34 -17.01 23.94 1.14
CA GLY A 34 -17.95 23.19 1.96
C GLY A 34 -18.19 21.75 1.50
N TRP A 35 -17.22 21.14 0.81
CA TRP A 35 -17.29 19.70 0.52
C TRP A 35 -17.07 18.90 1.81
N LEU A 36 -17.78 17.77 1.96
CA LEU A 36 -17.67 16.91 3.14
C LEU A 36 -16.28 16.29 3.18
N GLN A 37 -15.50 16.63 4.21
CA GLN A 37 -14.16 16.10 4.41
C GLN A 37 -14.22 14.81 5.24
N ARG A 38 -13.71 13.72 4.69
CA ARG A 38 -13.50 12.46 5.41
C ARG A 38 -12.01 12.25 5.66
N HIS A 39 -11.64 11.95 6.90
CA HIS A 39 -10.27 11.63 7.27
C HIS A 39 -10.02 10.12 7.13
N GLY A 40 -8.76 9.76 6.97
CA GLY A 40 -8.31 8.38 6.88
C GLY A 40 -6.85 8.26 7.30
N VAL A 41 -6.39 7.03 7.50
CA VAL A 41 -4.97 6.73 7.71
C VAL A 41 -4.57 5.68 6.71
N GLN A 42 -3.43 5.91 6.07
CA GLN A 42 -2.72 4.90 5.30
C GLN A 42 -1.37 4.65 5.93
N PHE A 43 -0.73 3.55 5.55
CA PHE A 43 0.63 3.23 6.00
C PHE A 43 1.59 3.34 4.83
N ARG A 44 2.68 4.07 5.04
CA ARG A 44 3.69 4.30 4.02
C ARG A 44 5.07 4.00 4.59
N TRP A 45 5.85 3.22 3.85
CA TRP A 45 7.28 3.07 4.09
C TRP A 45 8.02 4.12 3.25
N GLN A 46 9.05 4.71 3.82
CA GLN A 46 9.83 5.75 3.18
C GLN A 46 11.30 5.31 3.10
N ASN A 47 11.86 5.38 1.91
CA ASN A 47 13.28 5.22 1.68
C ASN A 47 13.99 6.52 2.08
N GLU A 48 14.63 6.53 3.24
CA GLU A 48 15.43 7.67 3.73
C GLU A 48 16.87 7.57 3.22
N HIS A 49 17.03 7.28 1.91
CA HIS A 49 18.30 7.06 1.23
C HIS A 49 19.12 5.88 1.78
N PHE A 50 18.44 4.76 2.04
CA PHE A 50 19.13 3.54 2.47
C PHE A 50 20.01 3.00 1.34
N THR A 51 21.18 2.48 1.71
CA THR A 51 22.14 1.90 0.75
C THR A 51 21.81 0.45 0.44
N ASP A 52 21.23 -0.25 1.40
CA ASP A 52 20.75 -1.62 1.30
C ASP A 52 19.70 -1.91 2.39
N PHE A 53 19.14 -3.12 2.37
CA PHE A 53 18.15 -3.54 3.34
C PHE A 53 18.69 -3.59 4.78
N ASN A 54 19.97 -3.91 4.98
CA ASN A 54 20.57 -3.95 6.31
C ASN A 54 20.71 -2.55 6.91
N HIS A 55 21.04 -1.54 6.09
CA HIS A 55 21.03 -0.13 6.47
C HIS A 55 19.62 0.25 6.91
N PHE A 56 18.58 -0.06 6.14
CA PHE A 56 17.18 0.11 6.58
C PHE A 56 16.92 -0.56 7.94
N LEU A 57 17.23 -1.86 8.09
CA LEU A 57 17.00 -2.58 9.35
C LEU A 57 17.75 -1.98 10.55
N SER A 58 18.88 -1.31 10.32
CA SER A 58 19.67 -0.68 11.38
C SER A 58 18.92 0.48 12.08
N THR A 59 17.99 1.14 11.36
CA THR A 59 17.16 2.25 11.84
C THR A 59 16.02 1.80 12.76
N LEU A 60 15.61 0.53 12.65
CA LEU A 60 14.53 -0.04 13.45
C LEU A 60 14.98 -0.34 14.88
N SER A 61 14.00 -0.44 15.79
CA SER A 61 14.24 -0.95 17.14
C SER A 61 14.81 -2.39 17.11
N HIS A 62 15.55 -2.76 18.16
CA HIS A 62 16.18 -4.09 18.24
C HIS A 62 15.17 -5.23 18.06
N GLU A 63 14.02 -5.14 18.72
CA GLU A 63 12.97 -6.16 18.64
C GLU A 63 12.38 -6.28 17.23
N LYS A 64 12.05 -5.15 16.58
CA LYS A 64 11.50 -5.13 15.22
C LYS A 64 12.50 -5.68 14.21
N ARG A 65 13.76 -5.24 14.28
CA ARG A 65 14.85 -5.79 13.46
C ARG A 65 15.04 -7.30 13.67
N LYS A 66 15.06 -7.76 14.92
CA LYS A 66 15.20 -9.19 15.26
C LYS A 66 14.06 -10.01 14.67
N LYS A 67 12.82 -9.52 14.78
CA LYS A 67 11.63 -10.16 14.22
C LYS A 67 11.71 -10.31 12.69
N ILE A 68 12.02 -9.23 11.96
CA ILE A 68 12.16 -9.28 10.50
C ILE A 68 13.23 -10.31 10.10
N ARG A 69 14.40 -10.28 10.73
CA ARG A 69 15.48 -11.25 10.44
C ARG A 69 15.05 -12.70 10.69
N GLN A 70 14.27 -12.95 11.76
CA GLN A 70 13.76 -14.29 12.05
C GLN A 70 12.71 -14.75 11.03
N GLU A 71 11.83 -13.84 10.58
CA GLU A 71 10.84 -14.12 9.54
C GLU A 71 11.53 -14.51 8.22
N ARG A 72 12.50 -13.71 7.75
CA ARG A 72 13.27 -13.99 6.51
C ARG A 72 14.06 -15.29 6.62
N LYS A 73 14.78 -15.50 7.74
CA LYS A 73 15.54 -16.74 7.97
C LYS A 73 14.67 -18.00 7.88
N LYS A 74 13.40 -17.95 8.30
CA LYS A 74 12.48 -19.09 8.17
C LYS A 74 12.08 -19.35 6.73
N VAL A 75 11.88 -18.30 5.92
CA VAL A 75 11.62 -18.44 4.48
C VAL A 75 12.86 -19.02 3.79
N ASP A 76 14.05 -18.48 4.06
CA ASP A 76 15.31 -18.98 3.49
C ASP A 76 15.55 -20.45 3.88
N ALA A 77 15.31 -20.83 5.14
CA ALA A 77 15.47 -22.20 5.63
C ALA A 77 14.48 -23.19 5.00
N SER A 78 13.38 -22.70 4.40
CA SER A 78 12.45 -23.53 3.65
C SER A 78 12.89 -23.78 2.21
N GLY A 79 14.02 -23.22 1.77
CA GLY A 79 14.55 -23.37 0.40
C GLY A 79 13.91 -22.43 -0.62
N VAL A 80 13.10 -21.47 -0.17
CA VAL A 80 12.43 -20.53 -1.06
C VAL A 80 13.41 -19.51 -1.63
N ILE A 81 13.33 -19.29 -2.94
CA ILE A 81 14.07 -18.27 -3.68
C ILE A 81 13.07 -17.27 -4.25
N CYS A 82 13.21 -15.99 -3.89
CA CYS A 82 12.39 -14.92 -4.44
C CYS A 82 13.07 -14.24 -5.63
N LYS A 83 12.32 -14.00 -6.70
CA LYS A 83 12.77 -13.24 -7.88
C LYS A 83 11.89 -12.01 -8.09
N ARG A 84 12.51 -10.84 -8.26
CA ARG A 84 11.89 -9.56 -8.62
C ARG A 84 12.05 -9.34 -10.11
N ILE A 85 10.95 -9.23 -10.85
CA ILE A 85 10.91 -9.21 -12.30
C ILE A 85 10.20 -7.93 -12.74
N LYS A 86 10.90 -7.07 -13.48
CA LYS A 86 10.32 -5.85 -14.05
C LYS A 86 9.44 -6.19 -15.23
N GLY A 87 8.37 -5.41 -15.45
CA GLY A 87 7.32 -5.73 -16.41
C GLY A 87 7.77 -6.13 -17.82
N PRO A 88 8.76 -5.48 -18.45
CA PRO A 88 9.27 -5.89 -19.76
C PRO A 88 9.86 -7.31 -19.80
N ASP A 89 10.33 -7.82 -18.67
CA ASP A 89 10.98 -9.13 -18.55
C ASP A 89 10.02 -10.22 -18.05
N ILE A 90 8.75 -9.88 -17.76
CA ILE A 90 7.76 -10.85 -17.30
C ILE A 90 7.29 -11.71 -18.48
N THR A 91 7.46 -13.02 -18.37
CA THR A 91 7.02 -13.97 -19.41
C THR A 91 5.51 -14.24 -19.33
N THR A 92 4.94 -14.79 -20.39
CA THR A 92 3.53 -15.20 -20.42
C THR A 92 3.22 -16.20 -19.31
N GLU A 93 4.11 -17.18 -19.08
CA GLU A 93 3.95 -18.22 -18.06
C GLU A 93 3.95 -17.62 -16.65
N GLN A 94 4.74 -16.57 -16.42
CA GLN A 94 4.77 -15.85 -15.14
C GLN A 94 3.49 -15.04 -14.90
N TRP A 95 2.92 -14.45 -15.95
CA TRP A 95 1.60 -13.79 -15.89
C TRP A 95 0.46 -14.78 -15.62
N ASP A 96 0.49 -15.93 -16.29
CA ASP A 96 -0.49 -16.99 -16.08
C ASP A 96 -0.38 -17.55 -14.66
N PHE A 97 0.84 -17.76 -14.15
CA PHE A 97 1.09 -18.17 -12.77
C PHE A 97 0.59 -17.14 -11.75
N PHE A 98 0.84 -15.85 -11.98
CA PHE A 98 0.31 -14.78 -11.14
C PHE A 98 -1.23 -14.81 -11.11
N SER A 99 -1.88 -15.01 -12.27
CA SER A 99 -3.33 -15.06 -12.36
C SER A 99 -3.91 -16.21 -11.52
N GLN A 100 -3.27 -17.38 -11.53
CA GLN A 100 -3.65 -18.52 -10.67
C GLN A 100 -3.51 -18.19 -9.18
N CYS A 101 -2.41 -17.56 -8.77
CA CYS A 101 -2.21 -17.13 -7.38
C CYS A 101 -3.30 -16.15 -6.93
N TYR A 102 -3.59 -15.16 -7.78
CA TYR A 102 -4.63 -14.17 -7.54
C TYR A 102 -6.00 -14.85 -7.38
N GLU A 103 -6.40 -15.72 -8.30
CA GLU A 103 -7.67 -16.44 -8.22
C GLU A 103 -7.78 -17.34 -6.98
N ASN A 104 -6.72 -18.08 -6.65
CA ASN A 104 -6.69 -18.94 -5.47
C ASN A 104 -6.95 -18.16 -4.17
N THR A 105 -6.40 -16.96 -4.06
CA THR A 105 -6.60 -16.10 -2.87
C THR A 105 -8.07 -15.75 -2.66
N TYR A 106 -8.82 -15.48 -3.74
CA TYR A 106 -10.26 -15.23 -3.61
C TYR A 106 -11.03 -16.50 -3.24
N ILE A 107 -10.65 -17.64 -3.80
CA ILE A 107 -11.26 -18.94 -3.46
C ILE A 107 -11.08 -19.24 -1.97
N GLU A 108 -9.86 -19.09 -1.44
CA GLU A 108 -9.56 -19.29 -0.02
C GLU A 108 -10.38 -18.35 0.88
N HIS A 109 -10.62 -17.12 0.43
CA HIS A 109 -11.45 -16.13 1.12
C HIS A 109 -12.94 -16.20 0.76
N ARG A 110 -13.40 -17.26 0.09
CA ARG A 110 -14.81 -17.47 -0.32
C ARG A 110 -15.41 -16.26 -1.04
N SER A 111 -14.60 -15.62 -1.87
CA SER A 111 -14.92 -14.41 -2.62
C SER A 111 -14.75 -14.66 -4.12
N THR A 112 -15.21 -13.72 -4.96
CA THR A 112 -15.05 -13.81 -6.41
C THR A 112 -13.96 -12.84 -6.89
N PRO A 113 -12.99 -13.30 -7.69
CA PRO A 113 -12.02 -12.39 -8.30
C PRO A 113 -12.74 -11.35 -9.17
N TYR A 114 -12.48 -10.06 -8.93
CA TYR A 114 -13.14 -8.98 -9.67
C TYR A 114 -12.34 -8.47 -10.87
N LEU A 115 -11.01 -8.63 -10.85
CA LEU A 115 -10.16 -8.45 -12.04
C LEU A 115 -10.08 -9.73 -12.85
N THR A 116 -9.97 -9.58 -14.17
CA THR A 116 -9.93 -10.69 -15.13
C THR A 116 -8.51 -10.91 -15.67
N PRO A 117 -8.20 -12.11 -16.21
CA PRO A 117 -6.97 -12.32 -16.94
C PRO A 117 -6.73 -11.33 -18.09
N ALA A 118 -7.81 -10.86 -18.74
CA ALA A 118 -7.73 -9.84 -19.79
C ALA A 118 -7.22 -8.49 -19.25
N PHE A 119 -7.63 -8.09 -18.04
CA PHE A 119 -7.11 -6.89 -17.38
C PHE A 119 -5.60 -6.99 -17.14
N PHE A 120 -5.12 -8.12 -16.59
CA PHE A 120 -3.68 -8.30 -16.33
C PHE A 120 -2.85 -8.30 -17.61
N LYS A 121 -3.35 -8.94 -18.68
CA LYS A 121 -2.73 -8.88 -20.02
C LYS A 121 -2.70 -7.45 -20.57
N GLN A 122 -3.75 -6.66 -20.35
CA GLN A 122 -3.81 -5.28 -20.80
C GLN A 122 -2.77 -4.41 -20.08
N ILE A 123 -2.71 -4.43 -18.76
CA ILE A 123 -1.72 -3.63 -18.00
C ILE A 123 -0.29 -4.09 -18.29
N GLY A 124 -0.07 -5.40 -18.49
CA GLY A 124 1.22 -5.98 -18.88
C GLY A 124 1.73 -5.44 -20.22
N ARG A 125 0.83 -4.94 -21.10
CA ARG A 125 1.19 -4.31 -22.38
C ARG A 125 1.23 -2.79 -22.30
N SER A 126 0.21 -2.17 -21.71
CA SER A 126 0.04 -0.71 -21.76
C SER A 126 0.87 0.05 -20.73
N MET A 127 1.33 -0.62 -19.68
CA MET A 127 2.11 -0.01 -18.59
C MET A 127 3.19 -0.96 -18.05
N SER A 128 3.82 -1.77 -18.91
CA SER A 128 4.86 -2.73 -18.53
C SER A 128 5.97 -2.09 -17.70
N GLN A 129 6.40 -0.88 -18.04
CA GLN A 129 7.44 -0.14 -17.32
C GLN A 129 7.08 0.21 -15.87
N ASN A 130 5.79 0.13 -15.52
CA ASN A 130 5.26 0.44 -14.19
C ASN A 130 4.94 -0.83 -13.39
N ILE A 131 5.33 -2.02 -13.85
CA ILE A 131 4.96 -3.28 -13.21
C ILE A 131 6.19 -3.95 -12.60
N LEU A 132 6.06 -4.38 -11.34
CA LEU A 132 6.98 -5.29 -10.68
C LEU A 132 6.21 -6.53 -10.24
N LEU A 133 6.61 -7.69 -10.75
CA LEU A 133 6.14 -8.98 -10.29
C LEU A 133 7.23 -9.64 -9.44
N ILE A 134 6.84 -10.14 -8.27
CA ILE A 134 7.74 -10.86 -7.38
C ILE A 134 7.22 -12.29 -7.23
N ILE A 135 8.04 -13.29 -7.54
CA ILE A 135 7.66 -14.71 -7.51
C ILE A 135 8.58 -15.47 -6.56
N ALA A 136 8.00 -16.28 -5.67
CA ALA A 136 8.74 -17.28 -4.90
C ALA A 136 8.79 -18.60 -5.65
N TYR A 137 9.96 -19.22 -5.61
CA TYR A 137 10.23 -20.55 -6.14
C TYR A 137 10.69 -21.47 -5.01
N LEU A 138 10.21 -22.71 -5.02
CA LEU A 138 10.72 -23.81 -4.21
C LEU A 138 11.12 -24.92 -5.17
N ASP A 139 12.37 -25.38 -5.11
CA ASP A 139 12.91 -26.40 -6.02
C ASP A 139 12.67 -26.07 -7.52
N ASN A 140 12.80 -24.79 -7.88
CA ASN A 140 12.50 -24.21 -9.20
C ASN A 140 11.01 -24.20 -9.63
N THR A 141 10.10 -24.68 -8.79
CA THR A 141 8.65 -24.57 -9.00
C THR A 141 8.13 -23.27 -8.40
N PRO A 142 7.39 -22.43 -9.15
CA PRO A 142 6.80 -21.22 -8.60
C PRO A 142 5.65 -21.58 -7.63
N ILE A 143 5.63 -20.96 -6.45
CA ILE A 143 4.69 -21.29 -5.36
C ILE A 143 3.81 -20.13 -4.89
N ALA A 144 4.25 -18.89 -5.12
CA ALA A 144 3.50 -17.70 -4.75
C ALA A 144 3.97 -16.47 -5.53
N SER A 145 3.13 -15.44 -5.62
CA SER A 145 3.48 -14.20 -6.32
C SER A 145 2.82 -12.95 -5.73
N ALA A 146 3.51 -11.81 -5.88
CA ALA A 146 3.03 -10.48 -5.54
C ALA A 146 3.14 -9.54 -6.74
N LEU A 147 2.05 -8.86 -7.10
CA LEU A 147 2.03 -7.82 -8.12
C LEU A 147 2.04 -6.44 -7.49
N ASN A 148 2.98 -5.63 -7.96
CA ASN A 148 3.17 -4.25 -7.57
C ASN A 148 3.10 -3.34 -8.80
N ILE A 149 2.59 -2.14 -8.60
CA ILE A 149 2.61 -1.06 -9.59
C ILE A 149 3.55 0.03 -9.05
N TYR A 150 4.43 0.58 -9.87
CA TYR A 150 5.35 1.62 -9.43
C TYR A 150 5.60 2.67 -10.49
N HIS A 151 6.10 3.81 -10.04
CA HIS A 151 6.68 4.86 -10.88
C HIS A 151 7.97 5.37 -10.22
N GLN A 152 8.51 6.50 -10.67
CA GLN A 152 9.79 7.03 -10.22
C GLN A 152 9.86 7.31 -8.71
N THR A 153 8.73 7.60 -8.06
CA THR A 153 8.72 8.04 -6.65
C THR A 153 8.02 7.07 -5.73
N THR A 154 7.03 6.32 -6.22
CA THR A 154 6.19 5.47 -5.36
C THR A 154 5.99 4.09 -5.95
N LEU A 155 6.11 3.07 -5.10
CA LEU A 155 5.65 1.71 -5.34
C LEU A 155 4.38 1.43 -4.55
N TYR A 156 3.48 0.69 -5.19
CA TYR A 156 2.17 0.34 -4.68
C TYR A 156 1.99 -1.18 -4.71
N GLY A 157 1.90 -1.79 -3.53
CA GLY A 157 1.50 -3.18 -3.39
C GLY A 157 0.01 -3.33 -3.70
N ARG A 158 -0.35 -4.31 -4.54
CA ARG A 158 -1.74 -4.49 -4.99
C ARG A 158 -2.27 -5.88 -4.73
N TYR A 159 -1.67 -6.89 -5.33
CA TYR A 159 -2.20 -8.24 -5.31
C TYR A 159 -1.14 -9.23 -4.86
N TRP A 160 -1.59 -10.23 -4.13
CA TRP A 160 -0.80 -11.32 -3.61
C TRP A 160 -1.59 -12.60 -3.80
N GLY A 161 -0.88 -13.71 -3.97
CA GLY A 161 -1.44 -15.02 -3.74
C GLY A 161 -0.37 -16.10 -3.65
N ALA A 162 -0.76 -17.23 -3.07
CA ALA A 162 0.07 -18.41 -2.96
C ALA A 162 -0.73 -19.64 -3.39
N LEU A 163 -0.06 -20.60 -4.00
CA LEU A 163 -0.58 -21.96 -4.25
C LEU A 163 -0.03 -22.98 -3.25
N GLN A 164 1.05 -22.62 -2.54
CA GLN A 164 1.61 -23.42 -1.46
C GLN A 164 1.87 -22.53 -0.23
N TYR A 165 1.47 -23.03 0.93
CA TYR A 165 1.72 -22.36 2.19
C TYR A 165 3.18 -22.50 2.62
N VAL A 166 3.83 -21.36 2.87
CA VAL A 166 5.14 -21.28 3.56
C VAL A 166 5.03 -20.21 4.65
N PRO A 167 5.41 -20.51 5.90
CA PRO A 167 5.34 -19.53 6.99
C PRO A 167 6.09 -18.24 6.67
N ASN A 168 5.45 -17.10 6.90
CA ASN A 168 5.96 -15.74 6.67
C ASN A 168 6.20 -15.35 5.19
N LEU A 169 5.87 -16.20 4.23
CA LEU A 169 6.09 -15.91 2.80
C LEU A 169 5.33 -14.68 2.32
N HIS A 170 4.11 -14.46 2.82
CA HIS A 170 3.36 -13.23 2.58
C HIS A 170 4.17 -11.98 2.99
N PHE A 171 4.88 -12.03 4.11
CA PHE A 171 5.67 -10.88 4.55
C PHE A 171 6.91 -10.65 3.68
N GLU A 172 7.58 -11.73 3.29
CA GLU A 172 8.74 -11.67 2.39
C GLU A 172 8.36 -11.00 1.06
N LEU A 173 7.28 -11.47 0.42
CA LEU A 173 6.92 -11.03 -0.92
C LEU A 173 6.13 -9.72 -0.94
N CYS A 174 5.26 -9.46 0.03
CA CYS A 174 4.45 -8.25 0.05
C CYS A 174 5.12 -7.07 0.74
N TYR A 175 6.25 -7.26 1.42
CA TYR A 175 6.95 -6.18 2.13
C TYR A 175 8.45 -6.16 1.84
N TYR A 176 9.18 -7.20 2.24
CA TYR A 176 10.65 -7.12 2.28
C TYR A 176 11.27 -7.04 0.87
N GLN A 177 10.82 -7.88 -0.07
CA GLN A 177 11.27 -7.83 -1.46
C GLN A 177 10.91 -6.49 -2.13
N ALA A 178 9.71 -5.96 -1.86
CA ALA A 178 9.29 -4.66 -2.38
C ALA A 178 10.10 -3.49 -1.79
N GLN A 179 10.43 -3.52 -0.50
CA GLN A 179 11.33 -2.55 0.13
C GLN A 179 12.73 -2.63 -0.47
N GLU A 180 13.29 -3.83 -0.64
CA GLU A 180 14.58 -4.03 -1.31
C GLU A 180 14.58 -3.49 -2.74
N PHE A 181 13.47 -3.64 -3.46
CA PHE A 181 13.32 -3.05 -4.79
C PHE A 181 13.32 -1.53 -4.72
N CYS A 182 12.57 -0.94 -3.79
CA CYS A 182 12.52 0.51 -3.64
C CYS A 182 13.89 1.11 -3.29
N ILE A 183 14.68 0.41 -2.46
CA ILE A 183 16.06 0.78 -2.15
C ILE A 183 16.93 0.73 -3.41
N ALA A 184 16.91 -0.38 -4.14
CA ALA A 184 17.73 -0.56 -5.34
C ALA A 184 17.40 0.44 -6.46
N GLU A 185 16.12 0.80 -6.62
CA GLU A 185 15.65 1.70 -7.68
C GLU A 185 15.52 3.17 -7.22
N ASN A 186 15.93 3.50 -5.99
CA ASN A 186 15.77 4.83 -5.38
C ASN A 186 14.32 5.34 -5.38
N ILE A 187 13.35 4.43 -5.28
CA ILE A 187 11.93 4.78 -5.11
C ILE A 187 11.73 5.24 -3.66
N GLN A 188 11.18 6.43 -3.50
CA GLN A 188 11.08 7.11 -2.21
C GLN A 188 10.00 6.50 -1.31
N PHE A 189 8.88 6.09 -1.86
CA PHE A 189 7.72 5.65 -1.07
C PHE A 189 7.25 4.26 -1.46
N PHE A 190 6.80 3.50 -0.47
CA PHE A 190 6.11 2.24 -0.67
C PHE A 190 4.81 2.20 0.13
N GLU A 191 3.70 1.95 -0.57
CA GLU A 191 2.38 1.75 0.01
C GLU A 191 1.97 0.28 -0.09
N GLY A 192 2.04 -0.45 1.03
CA GLY A 192 1.75 -1.88 1.12
C GLY A 192 0.26 -2.23 1.20
N GLY A 193 -0.62 -1.44 0.58
CA GLY A 193 -2.07 -1.63 0.60
C GLY A 193 -2.80 -1.05 1.82
N ALA A 194 -4.08 -1.39 1.99
CA ALA A 194 -4.98 -0.71 2.93
C ALA A 194 -4.99 -1.24 4.39
N GLN A 195 -4.52 -2.46 4.66
CA GLN A 195 -4.71 -3.10 5.98
C GLN A 195 -3.53 -2.95 6.95
N GLY A 196 -3.83 -2.67 8.23
CA GLY A 196 -3.24 -3.29 9.41
C GLY A 196 -2.00 -2.66 10.07
N GLU A 197 -2.03 -2.63 11.41
CA GLU A 197 -0.94 -2.21 12.30
C GLU A 197 0.33 -3.05 12.17
N HIS A 198 0.21 -4.28 11.63
CA HIS A 198 1.35 -5.16 11.40
C HIS A 198 2.41 -4.54 10.47
N LYS A 199 2.04 -3.49 9.72
CA LYS A 199 2.95 -2.67 8.91
C LYS A 199 3.92 -1.84 9.74
N LEU A 200 3.51 -1.40 10.93
CA LEU A 200 4.39 -0.69 11.85
C LEU A 200 5.61 -1.55 12.21
N ALA A 201 5.40 -2.85 12.46
CA ALA A 201 6.50 -3.78 12.76
C ALA A 201 7.50 -3.93 11.60
N ARG A 202 7.17 -3.44 10.40
CA ARG A 202 7.93 -3.58 9.16
C ARG A 202 8.46 -2.24 8.64
N GLY A 203 8.47 -1.21 9.49
CA GLY A 203 9.04 0.10 9.18
C GLY A 203 8.11 1.06 8.45
N PHE A 204 6.81 0.74 8.31
CA PHE A 204 5.84 1.69 7.79
C PHE A 204 5.47 2.70 8.90
N LYS A 205 5.20 3.94 8.49
CA LYS A 205 4.67 5.00 9.34
C LYS A 205 3.20 5.24 8.97
N PRO A 206 2.32 5.57 9.93
CA PRO A 206 0.99 6.07 9.61
C PRO A 206 1.14 7.40 8.86
N ARG A 207 0.27 7.61 7.87
CA ARG A 207 0.15 8.84 7.09
C ARG A 207 -1.32 9.25 7.09
N PRO A 208 -1.66 10.40 7.68
CA PRO A 208 -3.00 10.96 7.54
C PRO A 208 -3.33 11.16 6.06
N THR A 209 -4.56 10.84 5.71
CA THR A 209 -5.12 11.04 4.38
C THR A 209 -6.49 11.68 4.52
N CYS A 210 -6.97 12.31 3.46
CA CYS A 210 -8.32 12.81 3.41
C CYS A 210 -8.95 12.61 2.04
N SER A 211 -10.27 12.69 2.01
CA SER A 211 -11.08 12.75 0.81
C SER A 211 -12.19 13.78 0.99
N PHE A 212 -12.64 14.35 -0.12
CA PHE A 212 -13.71 15.34 -0.14
C PHE A 212 -14.86 14.86 -1.01
N HIS A 213 -16.08 15.04 -0.51
CA HIS A 213 -17.28 14.48 -1.13
C HIS A 213 -18.35 15.58 -1.26
N LYS A 214 -18.85 15.77 -2.49
CA LYS A 214 -20.07 16.53 -2.77
C LYS A 214 -21.19 15.54 -3.05
N ILE A 215 -22.30 15.65 -2.34
CA ILE A 215 -23.48 14.82 -2.50
C ILE A 215 -24.61 15.72 -3.00
N ALA A 216 -25.32 15.32 -4.05
CA ALA A 216 -26.36 16.12 -4.67
C ALA A 216 -27.63 16.18 -3.81
N HIS A 217 -28.06 15.04 -3.28
CA HIS A 217 -29.31 14.94 -2.53
C HIS A 217 -29.10 15.33 -1.06
N PRO A 218 -29.86 16.30 -0.52
CA PRO A 218 -29.68 16.79 0.85
C PRO A 218 -29.75 15.70 1.93
N ASP A 219 -30.74 14.80 1.84
CA ASP A 219 -30.92 13.75 2.86
C ASP A 219 -29.74 12.77 2.91
N PHE A 220 -29.18 12.39 1.75
CA PHE A 220 -27.98 11.57 1.70
C PHE A 220 -26.75 12.34 2.18
N ALA A 221 -26.64 13.62 1.83
CA ALA A 221 -25.55 14.47 2.31
C ALA A 221 -25.54 14.52 3.84
N TYR A 222 -26.70 14.75 4.46
CA TYR A 222 -26.86 14.79 5.91
C TYR A 222 -26.55 13.44 6.59
N ALA A 223 -27.03 12.32 6.02
CA ALA A 223 -26.73 11.00 6.56
C ALA A 223 -25.23 10.68 6.51
N ILE A 224 -24.56 11.02 5.40
CA ILE A 224 -23.12 10.81 5.20
C ILE A 224 -22.31 11.72 6.12
N GLU A 225 -22.68 12.99 6.25
CA GLU A 225 -22.02 13.94 7.16
C GLU A 225 -22.04 13.44 8.60
N ASN A 226 -23.19 12.97 9.09
CA ASN A 226 -23.32 12.39 10.43
C ASN A 226 -22.48 11.12 10.63
N PHE A 227 -22.31 10.31 9.58
CA PHE A 227 -21.39 9.17 9.63
C PHE A 227 -19.93 9.64 9.72
N VAL A 228 -19.51 10.53 8.82
CA VAL A 228 -18.13 11.03 8.74
C VAL A 228 -17.70 11.78 10.00
N ALA A 229 -18.62 12.53 10.64
CA ALA A 229 -18.36 13.22 11.90
C ALA A 229 -18.19 12.26 13.10
N ARG A 230 -18.81 11.08 13.08
CA ARG A 230 -18.57 10.02 14.07
C ARG A 230 -17.24 9.33 13.79
N GLU A 231 -17.04 8.88 12.56
CA GLU A 231 -15.83 8.17 12.12
C GLU A 231 -14.54 9.01 12.35
N SER A 232 -14.59 10.33 12.14
CA SER A 232 -13.43 11.20 12.34
C SER A 232 -12.91 11.21 13.79
N ARG A 233 -13.79 11.00 14.78
CA ARG A 233 -13.37 10.89 16.19
C ARG A 233 -12.61 9.60 16.44
N ASP A 234 -13.09 8.49 15.88
CA ASP A 234 -12.46 7.18 16.00
C ASP A 234 -11.10 7.15 15.29
N ILE A 235 -11.00 7.76 14.10
CA ILE A 235 -9.75 7.87 13.35
C ILE A 235 -8.71 8.73 14.07
N ALA A 236 -9.13 9.84 14.70
CA ALA A 236 -8.21 10.67 15.48
C ALA A 236 -7.63 9.91 16.68
N ALA A 237 -8.48 9.19 17.43
CA ALA A 237 -8.02 8.34 18.53
C ALA A 237 -7.07 7.22 18.05
N TYR A 238 -7.43 6.56 16.94
CA TYR A 238 -6.61 5.51 16.34
C TYR A 238 -5.24 6.03 15.85
N THR A 239 -5.19 7.22 15.24
CA THR A 239 -3.94 7.80 14.74
C THR A 239 -2.98 8.11 15.89
N ASN A 240 -3.48 8.69 16.98
CA ASN A 240 -2.67 8.98 18.18
C ASN A 240 -2.07 7.68 18.76
N GLU A 241 -2.85 6.61 18.85
CA GLU A 241 -2.37 5.31 19.34
C GLU A 241 -1.29 4.68 18.43
N LEU A 242 -1.40 4.88 17.11
CA LEU A 242 -0.40 4.40 16.14
C LEU A 242 0.91 5.18 16.20
N GLU A 243 0.85 6.48 16.45
CA GLU A 243 2.03 7.35 16.58
C GLU A 243 2.90 6.95 17.79
N GLU A 244 2.28 6.53 18.89
CA GLU A 244 3.00 5.97 20.05
C GLU A 244 3.70 4.64 19.76
N ARG A 245 3.26 3.90 18.72
CA ARG A 245 3.78 2.57 18.33
C ARG A 245 4.80 2.62 17.17
N VAL A 246 5.21 3.81 16.73
CA VAL A 246 6.10 4.06 15.59
C VAL A 246 7.43 3.27 15.71
N PRO A 247 7.99 2.72 14.61
CA PRO A 247 9.05 1.70 14.69
C PRO A 247 10.50 2.16 14.82
N PHE A 248 10.74 3.45 14.90
CA PHE A 248 12.08 4.03 14.90
C PHE A 248 12.61 4.14 16.33
N LYS A 249 13.93 4.09 16.49
CA LYS A 249 14.56 4.35 17.79
C LYS A 249 14.20 5.76 18.26
N ALA A 250 13.97 5.93 19.55
CA ALA A 250 13.91 7.26 20.15
C ALA A 250 15.24 7.99 19.85
N VAL A 251 15.16 9.18 19.26
CA VAL A 251 16.29 10.07 19.14
C VAL A 251 16.49 10.69 20.53
N GLU A 252 17.56 10.31 21.24
CA GLU A 252 17.99 11.06 22.42
C GLU A 252 18.40 12.46 21.96
N ILE A 253 17.51 13.43 22.13
CA ILE A 253 17.89 14.84 22.07
C ILE A 253 18.70 15.10 23.33
N LYS A 254 20.03 14.97 23.23
CA LYS A 254 20.93 15.57 24.21
C LYS A 254 20.79 17.08 24.11
N LEU A 255 19.97 17.66 24.98
CA LEU A 255 20.01 19.08 25.28
C LEU A 255 21.41 19.38 25.82
N GLN A 256 22.26 19.96 24.96
CA GLN A 256 23.49 20.61 25.41
C GLN A 256 23.07 21.79 26.27
N GLN A 257 23.32 21.66 27.57
CA GLN A 257 23.25 22.77 28.52
C GLN A 257 24.36 23.76 28.19
N ALA A 258 23.98 25.03 28.01
CA ALA A 258 24.87 26.18 28.15
C ALA A 258 24.54 26.85 29.49
#